data_AF-A0A935JYC7-F1
#
_entry.id   AF-A0A935JYC7-F1
#
_cell.length_a   1.000
_cell.length_b   1.000
_cell.length_c   1.000
_cell.angle_alpha   90.00
_cell.angle_beta   90.00
_cell.angle_gamma   90.00
#
_symmetry.space_group_name_H-M   'P 1'
#
loop_
_entity.id
_entity.type
_entity.pdbx_description
1 polymer ?
#
loop_
_entity_poly.entity_id
_entity_poly.type
_entity_poly.pdbx_seq_one_letter_code
_entity_poly.pdbx_strand_id
1 'polypeptide(L)'
;MERTEYQNYVDQNKKNIESKPEIYKRRQAIIEHTYGIIKRQWGFYYITTKRGIKRASADVGLMFTAFNFRRFFNILEKNELKVFLQTLFN
;
A
#
# COMPACT_ATOMS: atom_id res chain seq x y z
N MET A 1 -13.04 29.61 15.25
CA MET A 1 -12.51 28.48 14.46
C MET A 1 -12.93 27.22 15.18
N GLU A 2 -13.82 26.43 14.58
CA GLU A 2 -14.44 25.27 15.23
C GLU A 2 -13.46 24.09 15.19
N ARG A 3 -13.18 23.49 16.35
CA ARG A 3 -12.27 22.34 16.45
C ARG A 3 -13.06 21.08 16.09
N THR A 4 -12.77 20.48 14.94
CA THR A 4 -13.45 19.25 14.51
C THR A 4 -13.15 18.11 15.47
N GLU A 5 -14.06 17.14 15.61
CA GLU A 5 -13.88 15.94 16.45
C GLU A 5 -12.59 15.15 16.14
N TYR A 6 -12.05 15.29 14.92
CA TYR A 6 -10.82 14.65 14.47
C TYR A 6 -9.54 15.45 14.71
N GLN A 7 -9.63 16.67 15.27
CA GLN A 7 -8.47 17.56 15.39
C GLN A 7 -7.32 16.93 16.18
N ASN A 8 -7.63 16.15 17.22
CA ASN A 8 -6.62 15.46 18.02
C ASN A 8 -5.77 14.49 17.17
N TYR A 9 -6.36 13.81 16.18
CA TYR A 9 -5.63 12.92 15.28
C TYR A 9 -4.75 13.70 14.30
N VAL A 10 -5.24 14.85 13.80
CA VAL A 10 -4.48 15.74 12.92
C VAL A 10 -3.25 16.29 13.66
N ASP A 11 -3.45 16.77 14.88
CA ASP A 11 -2.38 17.31 15.73
C ASP A 11 -1.33 16.22 16.04
N GLN A 12 -1.76 15.00 16.36
CA GLN A 12 -0.85 13.88 16.59
C GLN A 12 -0.07 13.48 15.34
N ASN A 13 -0.73 13.42 14.18
CA ASN A 13 -0.05 13.11 12.92
C ASN A 13 0.98 14.18 12.56
N LYS A 14 0.66 15.45 12.79
CA LYS A 14 1.60 16.56 12.60
C LYS A 14 2.85 16.40 13.47
N LYS A 15 2.70 16.12 14.77
CA LYS A 15 3.82 15.81 15.68
C LYS A 15 4.65 14.63 15.18
N ASN A 16 4.01 13.57 14.69
CA ASN A 16 4.72 12.40 14.18
C ASN A 16 5.57 12.74 12.94
N ILE A 17 5.02 13.52 12.00
CA ILE A 17 5.74 14.00 10.82
C ILE A 17 6.93 14.87 11.21
N GLU A 18 6.71 15.84 12.10
CA GLU A 18 7.74 16.78 12.59
C GLU A 18 8.87 16.05 13.33
N SER A 19 8.55 14.99 14.08
CA SER A 19 9.55 14.18 14.79
C SER A 19 10.44 13.34 13.87
N LYS A 20 9.99 12.99 12.66
CA LYS A 20 10.67 12.06 11.73
C LYS A 20 10.53 12.48 10.26
N PRO A 21 10.93 13.70 9.89
CA PRO A 21 10.61 14.29 8.58
C PRO A 21 11.19 13.47 7.42
N GLU A 22 12.44 13.01 7.53
CA GLU A 22 13.10 12.24 6.47
C GLU A 22 12.39 10.92 6.15
N ILE A 23 11.88 10.23 7.18
CA ILE A 23 11.15 8.97 7.01
C ILE A 23 9.82 9.25 6.29
N TYR A 24 9.10 10.29 6.68
CA TYR A 24 7.83 10.63 6.03
C TYR A 24 8.00 11.10 4.59
N LYS A 25 9.03 11.90 4.30
CA LYS A 25 9.38 12.31 2.93
C LYS A 25 9.73 11.12 2.04
N ARG A 26 10.54 10.18 2.54
CA ARG A 26 10.86 8.94 1.82
C ARG A 26 9.62 8.08 1.58
N ARG A 27 8.74 7.94 2.58
CA ARG A 27 7.48 7.20 2.43
C ARG A 27 6.61 7.84 1.37
N GLN A 28 6.45 9.16 1.39
CA GLN A 28 5.67 9.89 0.39
C GLN A 28 6.14 9.56 -1.03
N ALA A 29 7.45 9.68 -1.29
CA ALA A 29 8.03 9.35 -2.59
C ALA A 29 7.81 7.89 -3.03
N ILE A 30 7.87 6.93 -2.10
CA ILE A 30 7.65 5.50 -2.40
C ILE A 30 6.17 5.18 -2.64
N ILE A 31 5.28 5.83 -1.89
CA ILE A 31 3.91 5.38 -1.68
C ILE A 31 2.89 6.15 -2.54
N GLU A 32 3.10 7.45 -2.81
CA GLU A 32 2.15 8.24 -3.60
C GLU A 32 1.91 7.64 -5.00
N HIS A 33 2.99 7.20 -5.65
CA HIS A 33 2.91 6.58 -6.97
C HIS A 33 2.15 5.24 -6.92
N THR A 34 2.42 4.38 -5.93
CA THR A 34 1.77 3.07 -5.82
C THR A 34 0.28 3.20 -5.55
N TYR A 35 -0.11 4.12 -4.65
CA TYR A 35 -1.54 4.44 -4.44
C TYR A 35 -2.18 5.07 -5.69
N GLY A 36 -1.45 5.91 -6.43
CA GLY A 36 -1.92 6.45 -7.71
C GLY A 36 -2.25 5.35 -8.71
N ILE A 37 -1.36 4.37 -8.88
CA ILE A 37 -1.60 3.21 -9.75
C ILE A 37 -2.83 2.42 -9.29
N ILE A 38 -2.87 2.03 -8.02
CA ILE A 38 -3.93 1.17 -7.50
C ILE A 38 -5.31 1.87 -7.59
N LYS A 39 -5.40 3.14 -7.17
CA LYS A 39 -6.68 3.85 -7.18
C LYS A 39 -7.08 4.27 -8.60
N ARG A 40 -6.17 4.89 -9.36
CA ARG A 40 -6.51 5.51 -10.65
C ARG A 40 -6.42 4.54 -11.81
N GLN A 41 -5.30 3.84 -11.96
CA GLN A 41 -5.07 2.96 -13.11
C GLN A 41 -5.82 1.62 -12.96
N TRP A 42 -5.88 1.06 -11.76
CA TRP A 42 -6.60 -0.20 -11.52
C TRP A 42 -8.07 0.03 -11.11
N GLY A 43 -8.49 1.29 -10.95
CA GLY A 43 -9.88 1.62 -10.64
C GLY A 43 -10.33 1.34 -9.21
N PHE A 44 -9.41 1.05 -8.28
CA PHE A 44 -9.75 0.78 -6.88
C PHE A 44 -9.97 2.06 -6.06
N TYR A 45 -10.97 2.86 -6.46
CA TYR A 45 -11.29 4.15 -5.83
C TYR A 45 -11.99 4.01 -4.48
N TYR A 46 -12.81 2.96 -4.33
CA TYR A 46 -13.61 2.70 -3.15
C TYR A 46 -13.51 1.24 -2.76
N ILE A 47 -13.56 0.99 -1.45
CA ILE A 47 -13.69 -0.36 -0.91
C ILE A 47 -15.11 -0.84 -1.18
N THR A 48 -15.23 -1.91 -1.96
CA THR A 48 -16.52 -2.44 -2.39
C THR A 48 -17.26 -3.08 -1.22
N THR A 49 -16.54 -3.77 -0.33
CA THR A 49 -17.16 -4.47 0.79
C THR A 49 -17.39 -3.55 1.98
N LYS A 50 -18.63 -3.06 2.11
CA LYS A 50 -19.07 -2.18 3.21
C LYS A 50 -19.57 -2.93 4.45
N ARG A 51 -19.30 -4.24 4.57
CA ARG A 51 -19.80 -5.11 5.64
C ARG A 51 -18.79 -5.24 6.80
N GLY A 52 -18.37 -4.10 7.33
CA GLY A 52 -17.45 -3.99 8.48
C GLY A 52 -15.97 -4.06 8.13
N ILE A 53 -15.13 -3.68 9.10
CA ILE A 53 -13.69 -3.47 8.89
C ILE A 53 -12.98 -4.73 8.42
N LYS A 54 -13.35 -5.92 8.93
CA LYS A 54 -12.69 -7.18 8.56
C LYS A 54 -12.77 -7.45 7.04
N ARG A 55 -13.93 -7.22 6.43
CA ARG A 55 -14.12 -7.46 5.01
C ARG A 55 -13.54 -6.32 4.16
N ALA A 56 -13.69 -5.08 4.60
CA ALA A 56 -13.03 -3.94 3.97
C ALA A 56 -11.50 -4.13 3.90
N SER A 57 -10.89 -4.63 4.98
CA SER A 57 -9.47 -4.95 5.03
C SER A 57 -9.08 -6.09 4.08
N ALA A 58 -9.97 -7.05 3.81
CA ALA A 58 -9.71 -8.12 2.85
C ALA A 58 -9.60 -7.58 1.41
N ASP A 59 -10.50 -6.66 1.01
CA ASP A 59 -10.44 -6.02 -0.31
C ASP A 59 -9.12 -5.27 -0.52
N VAL A 60 -8.72 -4.46 0.47
CA VAL A 60 -7.47 -3.69 0.44
C VAL A 60 -6.26 -4.63 0.45
N GLY A 61 -6.28 -5.66 1.30
CA GLY A 61 -5.21 -6.65 1.40
C GLY A 61 -4.99 -7.41 0.10
N LEU A 62 -6.07 -7.83 -0.57
CA LEU A 62 -6.00 -8.49 -1.87
C LEU A 62 -5.37 -7.57 -2.92
N MET A 63 -5.82 -6.31 -2.96
CA MET A 63 -5.33 -5.33 -3.93
C MET A 63 -3.83 -5.06 -3.78
N PHE A 64 -3.37 -4.87 -2.54
CA PHE A 64 -1.94 -4.65 -2.26
C PHE A 64 -1.10 -5.89 -2.56
N THR A 65 -1.62 -7.08 -2.25
CA THR A 65 -0.96 -8.35 -2.57
C THR A 65 -0.79 -8.53 -4.07
N ALA A 66 -1.86 -8.31 -4.85
CA ALA A 66 -1.81 -8.39 -6.31
C ALA A 66 -0.84 -7.37 -6.91
N PHE A 67 -0.83 -6.13 -6.43
CA PHE A 67 0.13 -5.11 -6.86
C PHE A 67 1.57 -5.52 -6.59
N ASN A 68 1.84 -6.02 -5.37
CA ASN A 68 3.17 -6.49 -5.00
C ASN A 68 3.64 -7.66 -5.85
N PHE A 69 2.77 -8.64 -6.14
CA PHE A 69 3.10 -9.74 -7.04
C PHE A 69 3.41 -9.27 -8.45
N ARG A 70 2.59 -8.36 -9.01
CA ARG A 70 2.90 -7.78 -10.33
C ARG A 70 4.27 -7.10 -10.34
N ARG A 71 4.59 -6.34 -9.28
CA ARG A 71 5.89 -5.66 -9.17
C ARG A 71 7.04 -6.66 -9.01
N PHE A 72 6.84 -7.70 -8.21
CA PHE A 72 7.79 -8.78 -7.98
C PHE A 72 8.16 -9.48 -9.29
N PHE A 73 7.17 -9.91 -10.08
CA PHE A 73 7.43 -10.56 -11.38
C PHE A 73 8.04 -9.64 -12.42
N ASN A 74 7.84 -8.32 -12.31
CA ASN A 74 8.48 -7.34 -13.18
C ASN A 74 9.95 -7.07 -12.81
N ILE A 75 10.32 -7.27 -11.54
CA ILE A 75 11.69 -7.03 -11.05
C ILE A 75 12.56 -8.27 -11.22
N LEU A 76 11.99 -9.46 -11.00
CA LEU A 76 12.74 -10.71 -11.08
C LEU A 76 13.08 -11.09 -12.52
N GLU A 77 14.30 -11.62 -12.68
CA GLU A 77 14.72 -12.27 -13.92
C GLU A 77 14.02 -13.63 -14.05
N LYS A 78 13.46 -13.90 -15.23
CA LYS A 78 12.54 -15.03 -15.43
C LYS A 78 13.27 -16.37 -15.37
N ASN A 79 14.52 -16.44 -15.83
CA ASN A 79 15.27 -17.68 -15.83
C ASN A 79 15.75 -18.04 -14.42
N GLU A 80 16.21 -17.07 -13.62
CA GLU A 80 16.54 -17.23 -12.21
C GLU A 80 15.35 -17.74 -11.41
N LEU A 81 14.17 -17.14 -11.61
CA LEU A 81 12.94 -17.61 -10.96
C LEU A 81 12.62 -19.06 -11.38
N LYS A 82 12.76 -19.40 -12.66
CA LYS A 82 12.51 -20.76 -13.16
C LYS A 82 13.46 -21.77 -12.52
N VAL A 83 14.76 -21.47 -12.47
CA VAL A 83 15.77 -22.32 -11.83
C VAL A 83 15.45 -22.51 -10.35
N PHE A 84 15.17 -21.42 -9.63
CA PHE A 84 14.79 -21.49 -8.22
C PHE A 84 13.56 -22.38 -8.01
N LEU A 85 12.50 -22.20 -8.81
CA LEU A 85 11.29 -23.01 -8.69
C LEU A 85 11.57 -24.50 -8.96
N GLN A 86 12.44 -24.83 -9.91
CA GLN A 86 12.83 -26.23 -10.17
C GLN A 86 13.55 -26.87 -8.97
N THR A 87 14.35 -26.11 -8.21
CA THR A 87 15.02 -26.65 -7.01
C THR A 87 14.08 -26.99 -5.85
N LEU A 88 12.86 -26.43 -5.82
CA LEU A 88 11.90 -26.71 -4.76
C LEU A 88 11.13 -28.02 -4.96
N PHE A 89 11.12 -28.54 -6.19
CA PHE A 89 10.37 -29.74 -6.58
C PHE A 89 11.27 -30.91 -6.97
N ASN A 90 12.59 -30.74 -6.83
CA ASN A 90 13.62 -31.78 -6.92
C ASN A 90 14.08 -32.18 -5.52
#